data_AF-A0A9E6X7J6-F1
#
_entry.id   AF-A0A9E6X7J6-F1
#
_cell.length_a   1.000
_cell.length_b   1.000
_cell.length_c   1.000
_cell.angle_alpha   90.00
_cell.angle_beta   90.00
_cell.angle_gamma   90.00
#
_symmetry.space_group_name_H-M   'P 1'
#
loop_
_entity.id
_entity.type
_entity.pdbx_description
1 polymer ?
#
loop_
_entity_poly.entity_id
_entity_poly.type
_entity_poly.pdbx_seq_one_letter_code
_entity_poly.pdbx_strand_id
1 'polypeptide(L)'
;MIERPSRILRIVAYCLAPLALLVALLSWSASSPVGSSADEDFHLTSSWCGLGVRDGLCEAGSDDAHRRVPVELLVASQCFNNLPDQSASCPATPSSVLTDTDRGNFTGSYPPVFYATMSIFASTNISTSVLLMRAFNSLLYVVVMTGLFLLLPRPRRGLLVWASLATVVPFGVFLIASINPSGWGVLSATTLWLAVLGYFETESRGRRVGLAALALIAMVIAAGSRADSAAYAAVAIVLVGILKARPTRAFLVRAIFPVILVGIAGASYLTSSQTRAVNLGGENISSPIGSVPTSWTDLLWNNLIRLPDLWAGAFGAPVAGRSLWLGTAVPGMIWFPVLLAFGGVVFLGLRRLSLRKGLSIAILVGLLVLLPLLWLMRDHILVGQQVQSRYLYPILIILAGVSLLGFRRANAGLRRVHMILVAVAALLGDLTIQWVTLRRFTTGLDEFWPNLDKNIEWWWGLPIGPMPLWIIGTLSFAFVCAAAVLYGWRDGASPRGDACLPETVLVLPESSDAQPAESDAERRADSVTHRG
;
A
#
# COMPACT_ATOMS: atom_id res chain seq x y z
N MET A 1 29.17 -20.84 -5.20
CA MET A 1 28.52 -20.51 -6.48
C MET A 1 27.02 -20.40 -6.28
N ILE A 2 26.43 -19.25 -6.60
CA ILE A 2 24.98 -19.01 -6.47
C ILE A 2 24.31 -19.65 -7.68
N GLU A 3 23.52 -20.71 -7.49
CA GLU A 3 22.69 -21.25 -8.58
C GLU A 3 21.80 -20.12 -9.11
N ARG A 4 22.03 -19.79 -10.37
CA ARG A 4 21.30 -18.74 -11.05
C ARG A 4 19.88 -19.28 -11.29
N PRO A 5 18.80 -18.57 -10.90
CA PRO A 5 17.45 -19.00 -11.26
C PRO A 5 17.39 -19.21 -12.77
N SER A 6 16.68 -20.25 -13.20
CA SER A 6 16.56 -20.62 -14.61
C SER A 6 16.19 -19.40 -15.46
N ARG A 7 16.68 -19.34 -16.71
CA ARG A 7 16.41 -18.21 -17.61
C ARG A 7 14.91 -17.90 -17.68
N ILE A 8 14.08 -18.94 -17.70
CA ILE A 8 12.61 -18.85 -17.70
C ILE A 8 12.09 -18.13 -16.45
N LEU A 9 12.53 -18.51 -15.25
CA LEU A 9 12.05 -17.89 -14.01
C LEU A 9 12.40 -16.40 -13.94
N ARG A 10 13.53 -16.00 -14.53
CA ARG A 10 13.92 -14.59 -14.63
C ARG A 10 13.02 -13.82 -15.60
N ILE A 11 12.74 -14.38 -16.77
CA ILE A 11 11.84 -13.75 -17.76
C ILE A 11 10.44 -13.58 -17.14
N VAL A 12 9.95 -14.63 -16.47
CA VAL A 12 8.67 -14.56 -15.75
C VAL A 12 8.69 -13.47 -14.70
N ALA A 13 9.67 -13.48 -13.79
CA ALA A 13 9.70 -12.54 -12.67
C ALA A 13 10.02 -11.09 -13.07
N TYR A 14 10.80 -10.87 -14.13
CA TYR A 14 11.32 -9.54 -14.48
C TYR A 14 10.55 -8.86 -15.61
N CYS A 15 9.78 -9.61 -16.39
CA CYS A 15 9.07 -9.07 -17.56
C CYS A 15 7.59 -9.48 -17.55
N LEU A 16 7.29 -10.78 -17.52
CA LEU A 16 5.91 -11.25 -17.70
C LEU A 16 5.02 -10.92 -16.48
N ALA A 17 5.53 -11.06 -15.26
CA ALA A 17 4.78 -10.73 -14.05
C ALA A 17 4.49 -9.22 -13.92
N PRO A 18 5.47 -8.31 -14.15
CA PRO A 18 5.18 -6.87 -14.26
C PRO A 18 4.16 -6.53 -15.34
N LEU A 19 4.28 -7.13 -16.54
CA LEU A 19 3.33 -6.90 -17.62
C LEU A 19 1.92 -7.38 -17.27
N ALA A 20 1.80 -8.57 -16.68
CA ALA A 20 0.53 -9.12 -16.22
C ALA A 20 -0.08 -8.26 -15.10
N LEU A 21 0.73 -7.74 -14.18
CA LEU A 21 0.27 -6.81 -13.15
C LEU A 21 -0.25 -5.51 -13.78
N LEU A 22 0.42 -4.99 -14.81
CA LEU A 22 -0.05 -3.81 -15.54
C LEU A 22 -1.40 -4.08 -16.21
N VAL A 23 -1.56 -5.22 -16.90
CA VAL A 23 -2.83 -5.57 -17.54
C VAL A 23 -3.95 -5.72 -16.51
N ALA A 24 -3.68 -6.32 -15.35
CA ALA A 24 -4.66 -6.42 -14.26
C ALA A 24 -5.09 -5.03 -13.75
N LEU A 25 -4.15 -4.11 -13.50
CA LEU A 25 -4.45 -2.75 -13.04
C LEU A 25 -5.12 -1.86 -14.12
N LEU A 26 -4.79 -2.06 -15.39
CA LEU A 26 -5.48 -1.40 -16.51
C LEU A 26 -6.93 -1.90 -16.65
N SER A 27 -7.17 -3.20 -16.40
CA SER A 27 -8.52 -3.75 -16.32
C SER A 27 -9.31 -3.08 -15.20
N TRP A 28 -8.70 -2.89 -14.02
CA TRP A 28 -9.28 -2.09 -12.93
C TRP A 28 -9.55 -0.63 -13.32
N SER A 29 -8.64 0.00 -14.05
CA SER A 29 -8.77 1.41 -14.49
C SER A 29 -10.04 1.66 -15.30
N ALA A 30 -10.50 0.64 -16.05
CA ALA A 30 -11.71 0.68 -16.87
C ALA A 30 -12.95 0.09 -16.17
N SER A 31 -12.82 -0.45 -14.94
CA SER A 31 -13.90 -1.19 -14.27
C SER A 31 -14.97 -0.31 -13.62
N SER A 32 -14.83 1.01 -13.65
CA SER A 32 -15.73 1.94 -12.97
C SER A 32 -15.86 3.27 -13.73
N PRO A 33 -16.98 4.01 -13.62
CA PRO A 33 -17.24 5.25 -14.36
C PRO A 33 -16.43 6.43 -13.83
N VAL A 34 -16.58 7.58 -14.48
CA VAL A 34 -16.16 8.87 -13.93
C VAL A 34 -16.86 9.12 -12.60
N GLY A 35 -16.15 9.63 -11.60
CA GLY A 35 -16.73 9.92 -10.28
C GLY A 35 -16.90 8.71 -9.35
N SER A 36 -16.41 7.53 -9.75
CA SER A 36 -16.59 6.27 -9.02
C SER A 36 -15.71 6.08 -7.76
N SER A 37 -14.66 6.87 -7.60
CA SER A 37 -13.69 6.77 -6.51
C SER A 37 -13.89 7.87 -5.48
N ALA A 38 -13.27 7.66 -4.33
CA ALA A 38 -13.35 8.52 -3.16
C ALA A 38 -13.16 10.01 -3.51
N ASP A 39 -14.19 10.82 -3.28
CA ASP A 39 -14.15 12.28 -3.50
C ASP A 39 -13.60 12.65 -4.90
N GLU A 40 -13.91 11.81 -5.91
CA GLU A 40 -13.33 11.95 -7.25
C GLU A 40 -13.78 13.23 -7.94
N ASP A 41 -14.96 13.77 -7.59
CA ASP A 41 -15.40 15.10 -8.00
C ASP A 41 -14.37 16.18 -7.64
N PHE A 42 -13.95 16.22 -6.37
CA PHE A 42 -12.93 17.13 -5.88
C PHE A 42 -11.57 16.87 -6.52
N HIS A 43 -11.17 15.61 -6.68
CA HIS A 43 -9.85 15.28 -7.23
C HIS A 43 -9.76 15.53 -8.74
N LEU A 44 -10.85 15.34 -9.49
CA LEU A 44 -10.93 15.64 -10.91
C LEU A 44 -10.87 17.14 -11.15
N THR A 45 -11.72 17.94 -10.51
CA THR A 45 -11.68 19.41 -10.65
C THR A 45 -10.32 19.98 -10.26
N SER A 46 -9.71 19.49 -9.18
CA SER A 46 -8.35 19.82 -8.78
C SER A 46 -7.32 19.49 -9.86
N SER A 47 -7.44 18.32 -10.50
CA SER A 47 -6.54 17.90 -11.58
C SER A 47 -6.75 18.74 -12.85
N TRP A 48 -7.98 19.10 -13.19
CA TRP A 48 -8.28 19.98 -14.33
C TRP A 48 -7.62 21.35 -14.18
N CYS A 49 -7.55 21.87 -12.97
CA CYS A 49 -6.88 23.14 -12.64
C CYS A 49 -5.43 22.99 -12.14
N GLY A 50 -4.87 21.78 -12.13
CA GLY A 50 -3.59 21.48 -11.47
C GLY A 50 -2.36 22.18 -12.06
N LEU A 51 -2.44 22.60 -13.32
CA LEU A 51 -1.41 23.41 -14.01
C LEU A 51 -1.81 24.89 -14.16
N GLY A 52 -2.83 25.33 -13.41
CA GLY A 52 -3.38 26.68 -13.47
C GLY A 52 -4.54 26.83 -14.46
N VAL A 53 -4.87 28.08 -14.75
CA VAL A 53 -5.98 28.46 -15.65
C VAL A 53 -5.64 28.11 -17.09
N ARG A 54 -6.58 27.43 -17.76
CA ARG A 54 -6.51 26.98 -19.16
C ARG A 54 -7.90 27.10 -19.78
N ASP A 55 -8.01 27.90 -20.84
CA ASP A 55 -9.29 28.16 -21.53
C ASP A 55 -10.00 26.86 -21.92
N GLY A 56 -11.31 26.79 -21.65
CA GLY A 56 -12.13 25.61 -21.94
C GLY A 56 -11.86 24.36 -21.10
N LEU A 57 -10.92 24.41 -20.13
CA LEU A 57 -10.65 23.32 -19.18
C LEU A 57 -10.81 23.77 -17.73
N CYS A 58 -10.15 24.87 -17.36
CA CYS A 58 -10.21 25.46 -16.04
C CYS A 58 -10.08 26.98 -16.18
N GLU A 59 -11.18 27.69 -16.08
CA GLU A 59 -11.22 29.15 -16.18
C GLU A 59 -11.17 29.80 -14.79
N ALA A 60 -10.83 31.09 -14.76
CA ALA A 60 -10.92 31.89 -13.55
C ALA A 60 -12.36 31.88 -13.01
N GLY A 61 -12.49 31.71 -11.70
CA GLY A 61 -13.78 31.70 -11.01
C GLY A 61 -14.24 33.08 -10.59
N SER A 62 -15.33 33.10 -9.81
CA SER A 62 -15.86 34.31 -9.19
C SER A 62 -14.88 34.97 -8.20
N ASP A 63 -14.01 34.19 -7.57
CA ASP A 63 -12.94 34.66 -6.69
C ASP A 63 -11.71 33.71 -6.69
N ASP A 64 -10.73 33.98 -5.83
CA ASP A 64 -9.48 33.19 -5.73
C ASP A 64 -9.70 31.73 -5.28
N ALA A 65 -10.77 31.46 -4.53
CA ALA A 65 -11.15 30.14 -4.04
C ALA A 65 -12.04 29.36 -5.02
N HIS A 66 -12.56 30.01 -6.07
CA HIS A 66 -13.43 29.39 -7.07
C HIS A 66 -12.74 29.21 -8.42
N ARG A 67 -13.13 28.17 -9.16
CA ARG A 67 -12.72 27.97 -10.57
C ARG A 67 -13.93 27.57 -11.40
N ARG A 68 -13.88 27.91 -12.69
CA ARG A 68 -14.88 27.48 -13.67
C ARG A 68 -14.40 26.23 -14.39
N VAL A 69 -15.08 25.11 -14.16
CA VAL A 69 -14.70 23.78 -14.67
C VAL A 69 -15.90 23.08 -15.31
N PRO A 70 -15.69 22.06 -16.17
CA PRO A 70 -16.79 21.31 -16.75
C PRO A 70 -17.71 20.74 -15.67
N VAL A 71 -19.00 21.04 -15.74
CA VAL A 71 -19.99 20.64 -14.72
C VAL A 71 -20.05 19.12 -14.54
N GLU A 72 -19.80 18.37 -15.61
CA GLU A 72 -19.73 16.91 -15.60
C GLU A 72 -18.73 16.37 -14.56
N LEU A 73 -17.63 17.08 -14.27
CA LEU A 73 -16.66 16.66 -13.26
C LEU A 73 -17.27 16.62 -11.84
N LEU A 74 -18.31 17.42 -11.59
CA LEU A 74 -18.99 17.54 -10.30
C LEU A 74 -20.21 16.61 -10.20
N VAL A 75 -20.91 16.39 -11.32
CA VAL A 75 -22.20 15.70 -11.32
C VAL A 75 -22.14 14.25 -11.77
N ALA A 76 -21.02 13.79 -12.34
CA ALA A 76 -20.88 12.44 -12.91
C ALA A 76 -21.26 11.29 -11.96
N SER A 77 -21.07 11.46 -10.65
CA SER A 77 -21.40 10.45 -9.65
C SER A 77 -22.77 10.60 -9.00
N GLN A 78 -23.44 11.74 -9.17
CA GLN A 78 -24.63 12.08 -8.40
C GLN A 78 -25.78 11.10 -8.60
N CYS A 79 -25.93 10.54 -9.81
CA CYS A 79 -27.04 9.63 -10.08
C CYS A 79 -26.89 8.26 -9.38
N PHE A 80 -25.66 7.78 -9.14
CA PHE A 80 -25.40 6.46 -8.52
C PHE A 80 -24.77 6.57 -7.11
N ASN A 81 -24.60 7.78 -6.57
CA ASN A 81 -23.97 7.99 -5.28
C ASN A 81 -24.82 7.35 -4.16
N ASN A 82 -24.26 6.33 -3.52
CA ASN A 82 -24.93 5.56 -2.46
C ASN A 82 -26.25 4.89 -2.89
N LEU A 83 -26.44 4.69 -4.20
CA LEU A 83 -27.56 3.96 -4.77
C LEU A 83 -27.01 2.68 -5.42
N PRO A 84 -26.87 1.57 -4.67
CA PRO A 84 -26.20 0.35 -5.15
C PRO A 84 -26.93 -0.30 -6.34
N ASP A 85 -28.24 -0.10 -6.43
CA ASP A 85 -29.11 -0.65 -7.47
C ASP A 85 -29.12 0.23 -8.74
N GLN A 86 -28.56 1.44 -8.69
CA GLN A 86 -28.50 2.35 -9.83
C GLN A 86 -27.17 2.17 -10.59
N SER A 87 -27.27 1.84 -11.88
CA SER A 87 -26.11 1.79 -12.77
C SER A 87 -25.53 3.19 -13.04
N ALA A 88 -24.39 3.23 -13.73
CA ALA A 88 -23.70 4.48 -14.06
C ALA A 88 -24.23 5.17 -15.33
N SER A 89 -25.44 4.88 -15.77
CA SER A 89 -26.10 5.50 -16.92
C SER A 89 -26.61 6.93 -16.61
N CYS A 90 -25.78 7.76 -15.95
CA CYS A 90 -26.15 9.13 -15.61
C CYS A 90 -26.31 10.00 -16.87
N PRO A 91 -27.21 10.99 -16.86
CA PRO A 91 -27.24 12.01 -17.90
C PRO A 91 -25.90 12.76 -17.96
N ALA A 92 -25.23 12.70 -19.12
CA ALA A 92 -23.95 13.36 -19.32
C ALA A 92 -24.15 14.79 -19.83
N THR A 93 -23.43 15.74 -19.24
CA THR A 93 -23.41 17.14 -19.69
C THR A 93 -22.20 17.39 -20.58
N PRO A 94 -22.32 18.16 -21.69
CA PRO A 94 -21.17 18.49 -22.52
C PRO A 94 -20.06 19.17 -21.73
N SER A 95 -18.80 18.77 -21.99
CA SER A 95 -17.63 19.32 -21.30
C SER A 95 -17.39 20.81 -21.53
N SER A 96 -18.03 21.40 -22.55
CA SER A 96 -18.01 22.84 -22.81
C SER A 96 -18.87 23.65 -21.84
N VAL A 97 -19.75 23.01 -21.07
CA VAL A 97 -20.58 23.69 -20.06
C VAL A 97 -19.78 23.82 -18.78
N LEU A 98 -19.21 25.00 -18.56
CA LEU A 98 -18.42 25.32 -17.38
C LEU A 98 -19.31 25.92 -16.28
N THR A 99 -19.14 25.45 -15.05
CA THR A 99 -19.76 26.01 -13.85
C THR A 99 -18.71 26.53 -12.89
N ASP A 100 -19.03 27.61 -12.18
CA ASP A 100 -18.22 28.10 -11.07
C ASP A 100 -18.37 27.17 -9.85
N THR A 101 -17.26 26.85 -9.19
CA THR A 101 -17.27 25.95 -8.02
C THR A 101 -16.05 26.21 -7.12
N ASP A 102 -16.24 26.00 -5.82
CA ASP A 102 -15.20 25.92 -4.79
C ASP A 102 -14.75 24.47 -4.52
N ARG A 103 -15.40 23.49 -5.18
CA ARG A 103 -15.14 22.06 -5.00
C ARG A 103 -13.86 21.66 -5.74
N GLY A 104 -12.71 21.99 -5.15
CA GLY A 104 -11.40 21.62 -5.65
C GLY A 104 -10.27 22.15 -4.78
N ASN A 105 -9.03 21.76 -5.09
CA ASN A 105 -7.84 22.14 -4.34
C ASN A 105 -7.33 23.54 -4.69
N PHE A 106 -8.22 24.52 -4.85
CA PHE A 106 -7.90 25.85 -5.35
C PHE A 106 -7.19 26.71 -4.30
N THR A 107 -7.45 26.46 -3.02
CA THR A 107 -6.84 27.13 -1.86
C THR A 107 -5.62 26.41 -1.30
N GLY A 108 -5.13 25.35 -1.96
CA GLY A 108 -3.92 24.63 -1.53
C GLY A 108 -4.10 23.75 -0.29
N SER A 109 -5.30 23.19 -0.11
CA SER A 109 -5.64 22.23 0.95
C SER A 109 -4.73 21.00 0.94
N TYR A 110 -4.54 20.39 -0.23
CA TYR A 110 -3.70 19.23 -0.49
C TYR A 110 -2.40 19.64 -1.20
N PRO A 111 -1.33 18.84 -1.07
CA PRO A 111 -0.12 19.03 -1.88
C PRO A 111 -0.44 19.06 -3.39
N PRO A 112 0.19 19.96 -4.17
CA PRO A 112 -0.22 20.19 -5.56
C PRO A 112 0.30 19.14 -6.55
N VAL A 113 1.30 18.34 -6.18
CA VAL A 113 2.07 17.49 -7.11
C VAL A 113 1.20 16.44 -7.79
N PHE A 114 0.33 15.76 -7.04
CA PHE A 114 -0.60 14.77 -7.62
C PHE A 114 -1.47 15.42 -8.69
N TYR A 115 -2.11 16.55 -8.38
CA TYR A 115 -3.01 17.23 -9.31
C TYR A 115 -2.28 17.80 -10.51
N ALA A 116 -1.12 18.43 -10.32
CA ALA A 116 -0.29 18.92 -11.41
C ALA A 116 0.13 17.79 -12.37
N THR A 117 0.44 16.61 -11.82
CA THR A 117 0.79 15.42 -12.63
C THR A 117 -0.42 14.90 -13.41
N MET A 118 -1.58 14.76 -12.76
CA MET A 118 -2.79 14.31 -13.45
C MET A 118 -3.28 15.32 -14.50
N SER A 119 -3.09 16.62 -14.25
CA SER A 119 -3.47 17.73 -15.14
C SER A 119 -2.88 17.64 -16.55
N ILE A 120 -1.74 16.97 -16.70
CA ILE A 120 -1.08 16.69 -18.00
C ILE A 120 -2.02 15.91 -18.94
N PHE A 121 -2.86 15.05 -18.38
CA PHE A 121 -3.79 14.20 -19.13
C PHE A 121 -5.19 14.83 -19.30
N ALA A 122 -5.45 15.99 -18.68
CA ALA A 122 -6.74 16.65 -18.77
C ALA A 122 -6.95 17.25 -20.16
N SER A 123 -8.11 16.98 -20.74
CA SER A 123 -8.54 17.49 -22.06
C SER A 123 -10.04 17.76 -22.06
N THR A 124 -10.56 18.25 -23.19
CA THR A 124 -12.01 18.45 -23.38
C THR A 124 -12.78 17.11 -23.43
N ASN A 125 -12.10 15.98 -23.60
CA ASN A 125 -12.70 14.65 -23.48
C ASN A 125 -12.46 14.09 -22.08
N ILE A 126 -13.47 14.16 -21.22
CA ILE A 126 -13.39 13.72 -19.82
C ILE A 126 -13.10 12.23 -19.73
N SER A 127 -13.79 11.39 -20.51
CA SER A 127 -13.63 9.94 -20.50
C SER A 127 -12.21 9.51 -20.85
N THR A 128 -11.63 10.07 -21.93
CA THR A 128 -10.24 9.79 -22.31
C THR A 128 -9.26 10.26 -21.24
N SER A 129 -9.48 11.46 -20.69
CA SER A 129 -8.62 12.02 -19.63
C SER A 129 -8.60 11.11 -18.39
N VAL A 130 -9.77 10.65 -17.95
CA VAL A 130 -9.93 9.77 -16.79
C VAL A 130 -9.22 8.43 -17.00
N LEU A 131 -9.41 7.78 -18.15
CA LEU A 131 -8.74 6.53 -18.48
C LEU A 131 -7.22 6.68 -18.54
N LEU A 132 -6.71 7.79 -19.10
CA LEU A 132 -5.27 8.07 -19.15
C LEU A 132 -4.67 8.32 -17.76
N MET A 133 -5.35 9.09 -16.90
CA MET A 133 -4.90 9.33 -15.51
C MET A 133 -4.82 8.02 -14.72
N ARG A 134 -5.85 7.17 -14.83
CA ARG A 134 -5.88 5.86 -14.15
C ARG A 134 -4.83 4.88 -14.70
N ALA A 135 -4.65 4.87 -16.02
CA ALA A 135 -3.59 4.09 -16.67
C ALA A 135 -2.19 4.55 -16.24
N PHE A 136 -1.97 5.85 -16.09
CA PHE A 136 -0.71 6.41 -15.59
C PHE A 136 -0.45 5.97 -14.14
N ASN A 137 -1.44 6.05 -13.24
CA ASN A 137 -1.28 5.57 -11.86
C ASN A 137 -0.93 4.07 -11.81
N SER A 138 -1.60 3.26 -12.62
CA SER A 138 -1.33 1.83 -12.77
C SER A 138 0.10 1.56 -13.26
N LEU A 139 0.54 2.28 -14.30
CA LEU A 139 1.89 2.17 -14.84
C LEU A 139 2.95 2.59 -13.81
N LEU A 140 2.73 3.72 -13.12
CA LEU A 140 3.62 4.24 -12.10
C LEU A 140 3.85 3.21 -10.98
N TYR A 141 2.77 2.58 -10.50
CA TYR A 141 2.86 1.51 -9.50
C TYR A 141 3.71 0.34 -9.99
N VAL A 142 3.45 -0.18 -11.18
CA VAL A 142 4.20 -1.32 -11.75
C VAL A 142 5.67 -0.98 -11.95
N VAL A 143 5.99 0.21 -12.48
CA VAL A 143 7.36 0.64 -12.73
C VAL A 143 8.15 0.75 -11.43
N VAL A 144 7.60 1.41 -10.40
CA VAL A 144 8.28 1.56 -9.10
C VAL A 144 8.43 0.20 -8.41
N MET A 145 7.39 -0.62 -8.38
CA MET A 145 7.44 -1.98 -7.82
C MET A 145 8.49 -2.86 -8.50
N THR A 146 8.54 -2.81 -9.84
CA THR A 146 9.49 -3.60 -10.63
C THR A 146 10.92 -3.10 -10.42
N GLY A 147 11.14 -1.78 -10.48
CA GLY A 147 12.44 -1.18 -10.20
C GLY A 147 12.96 -1.57 -8.81
N LEU A 148 12.09 -1.50 -7.80
CA LEU A 148 12.42 -1.90 -6.43
C LEU A 148 12.74 -3.39 -6.35
N PHE A 149 11.92 -4.26 -6.95
CA PHE A 149 12.16 -5.71 -6.97
C PHE A 149 13.54 -6.05 -7.59
N LEU A 150 13.90 -5.39 -8.69
CA LEU A 150 15.17 -5.59 -9.37
C LEU A 150 16.37 -5.13 -8.53
N LEU A 151 16.25 -3.97 -7.87
CA LEU A 151 17.32 -3.38 -7.06
C LEU A 151 17.46 -4.02 -5.68
N LEU A 152 16.37 -4.53 -5.09
CA LEU A 152 16.39 -5.17 -3.78
C LEU A 152 17.31 -6.41 -3.78
N PRO A 153 18.08 -6.60 -2.69
CA PRO A 153 18.78 -7.86 -2.46
C PRO A 153 17.80 -9.04 -2.53
N ARG A 154 18.20 -10.15 -3.18
CA ARG A 154 17.33 -11.34 -3.33
C ARG A 154 16.65 -11.79 -2.03
N PRO A 155 17.34 -11.80 -0.87
CA PRO A 155 16.72 -12.13 0.43
C PRO A 155 15.52 -11.26 0.84
N ARG A 156 15.39 -10.05 0.28
CA ARG A 156 14.35 -9.06 0.63
C ARG A 156 13.19 -9.02 -0.35
N ARG A 157 13.33 -9.62 -1.53
CA ARG A 157 12.29 -9.59 -2.58
C ARG A 157 10.99 -10.25 -2.13
N GLY A 158 11.07 -11.28 -1.28
CA GLY A 158 9.89 -11.92 -0.72
C GLY A 158 9.04 -10.97 0.14
N LEU A 159 9.65 -10.01 0.83
CA LEU A 159 8.92 -9.05 1.66
C LEU A 159 8.05 -8.15 0.78
N LEU A 160 8.60 -7.67 -0.33
CA LEU A 160 7.86 -6.87 -1.31
C LEU A 160 6.67 -7.66 -1.85
N VAL A 161 6.90 -8.88 -2.32
CA VAL A 161 5.86 -9.70 -2.99
C VAL A 161 4.76 -10.11 -2.02
N TRP A 162 5.10 -10.74 -0.89
CA TRP A 162 4.11 -11.34 0.00
C TRP A 162 3.37 -10.31 0.86
N ALA A 163 4.03 -9.21 1.26
CA ALA A 163 3.32 -8.13 1.95
C ALA A 163 2.34 -7.43 1.00
N SER A 164 2.72 -7.22 -0.26
CA SER A 164 1.82 -6.63 -1.25
C SER A 164 0.64 -7.55 -1.53
N LEU A 165 0.85 -8.84 -1.81
CA LEU A 165 -0.26 -9.77 -2.04
C LEU A 165 -1.21 -9.90 -0.84
N ALA A 166 -0.67 -9.85 0.39
CA ALA A 166 -1.48 -9.93 1.60
C ALA A 166 -2.31 -8.67 1.88
N THR A 167 -2.07 -7.56 1.16
CA THR A 167 -2.71 -6.27 1.45
C THR A 167 -3.38 -5.63 0.24
N VAL A 168 -2.93 -5.89 -0.99
CA VAL A 168 -3.33 -5.13 -2.19
C VAL A 168 -4.81 -5.29 -2.54
N VAL A 169 -5.46 -6.38 -2.13
CA VAL A 169 -6.88 -6.63 -2.41
C VAL A 169 -7.71 -6.46 -1.14
N PRO A 170 -8.94 -5.92 -1.20
CA PRO A 170 -9.62 -5.34 -2.36
C PRO A 170 -9.33 -3.85 -2.56
N PHE A 171 -9.04 -3.09 -1.49
CA PHE A 171 -8.93 -1.63 -1.57
C PHE A 171 -7.71 -1.15 -2.36
N GLY A 172 -6.57 -1.84 -2.25
CA GLY A 172 -5.34 -1.40 -2.89
C GLY A 172 -5.42 -1.37 -4.41
N VAL A 173 -5.91 -2.45 -5.04
CA VAL A 173 -6.06 -2.54 -6.51
C VAL A 173 -6.97 -1.44 -7.05
N PHE A 174 -8.09 -1.17 -6.36
CA PHE A 174 -9.00 -0.09 -6.73
C PHE A 174 -8.35 1.30 -6.55
N LEU A 175 -7.72 1.56 -5.40
CA LEU A 175 -7.09 2.85 -5.12
C LEU A 175 -5.92 3.14 -6.07
N ILE A 176 -5.08 2.13 -6.36
CA ILE A 176 -3.95 2.26 -7.29
C ILE A 176 -4.43 2.63 -8.69
N ALA A 177 -5.55 2.05 -9.15
CA ALA A 177 -6.12 2.29 -10.47
C ALA A 177 -7.15 3.44 -10.51
N SER A 178 -7.23 4.28 -9.45
CA SER A 178 -8.20 5.38 -9.34
C SER A 178 -7.56 6.76 -9.50
N ILE A 179 -8.38 7.81 -9.56
CA ILE A 179 -7.94 9.21 -9.53
C ILE A 179 -8.09 9.72 -8.10
N ASN A 180 -7.36 9.08 -7.19
CA ASN A 180 -7.33 9.46 -5.80
C ASN A 180 -5.87 9.51 -5.30
N PRO A 181 -5.43 10.59 -4.63
CA PRO A 181 -4.08 10.69 -4.06
C PRO A 181 -3.72 9.56 -3.07
N SER A 182 -4.71 8.89 -2.49
CA SER A 182 -4.51 7.71 -1.64
C SER A 182 -3.82 6.56 -2.40
N GLY A 183 -4.01 6.44 -3.73
CA GLY A 183 -3.28 5.47 -4.56
C GLY A 183 -1.76 5.71 -4.54
N TRP A 184 -1.33 6.98 -4.55
CA TRP A 184 0.07 7.35 -4.36
C TRP A 184 0.57 7.09 -2.93
N GLY A 185 -0.32 7.26 -1.93
CA GLY A 185 -0.05 6.85 -0.54
C GLY A 185 0.21 5.35 -0.41
N VAL A 186 -0.61 4.51 -1.06
CA VAL A 186 -0.43 3.05 -1.15
C VAL A 186 0.91 2.71 -1.80
N LEU A 187 1.22 3.33 -2.95
CA LEU A 187 2.50 3.13 -3.64
C LEU A 187 3.70 3.40 -2.73
N SER A 188 3.69 4.53 -2.01
CA SER A 188 4.77 4.87 -1.08
C SER A 188 4.86 3.89 0.09
N ALA A 189 3.73 3.55 0.71
CA ALA A 189 3.67 2.60 1.83
C ALA A 189 4.22 1.22 1.46
N THR A 190 3.99 0.76 0.24
CA THR A 190 4.53 -0.51 -0.26
C THR A 190 6.04 -0.44 -0.52
N THR A 191 6.55 0.69 -1.00
CA THR A 191 7.89 0.75 -1.64
C THR A 191 8.96 1.49 -0.84
N LEU A 192 8.64 2.61 -0.20
CA LEU A 192 9.61 3.55 0.37
C LEU A 192 10.51 2.90 1.43
N TRP A 193 9.92 2.25 2.43
CA TRP A 193 10.67 1.66 3.54
C TRP A 193 11.59 0.52 3.07
N LEU A 194 11.16 -0.25 2.07
CA LEU A 194 12.00 -1.30 1.46
C LEU A 194 13.15 -0.70 0.64
N ALA A 195 12.92 0.41 -0.06
CA ALA A 195 13.98 1.13 -0.76
C ALA A 195 15.05 1.63 0.23
N VAL A 196 14.63 2.25 1.34
CA VAL A 196 15.53 2.71 2.42
C VAL A 196 16.23 1.53 3.11
N LEU A 197 15.51 0.44 3.37
CA LEU A 197 16.10 -0.78 3.95
C LEU A 197 17.19 -1.34 3.04
N GLY A 198 16.88 -1.47 1.74
CA GLY A 198 17.83 -1.93 0.73
C GLY A 198 19.04 -1.00 0.59
N TYR A 199 18.84 0.32 0.69
CA TYR A 199 19.90 1.32 0.67
C TYR A 199 20.93 1.10 1.81
N PHE A 200 20.46 0.77 3.02
CA PHE A 200 21.34 0.44 4.13
C PHE A 200 22.05 -0.91 3.97
N GLU A 201 21.40 -1.89 3.34
CA GLU A 201 21.89 -3.28 3.26
C GLU A 201 22.78 -3.57 2.06
N THR A 202 22.74 -2.73 1.03
CA THR A 202 23.49 -2.98 -0.20
C THR A 202 24.89 -2.40 -0.17
N GLU A 203 25.88 -3.20 -0.56
CA GLU A 203 27.28 -2.78 -0.65
C GLU A 203 27.61 -2.12 -2.00
N SER A 204 27.05 -2.62 -3.10
CA SER A 204 27.23 -2.06 -4.44
C SER A 204 26.77 -0.61 -4.52
N ARG A 205 27.68 0.29 -4.94
CA ARG A 205 27.41 1.72 -5.09
C ARG A 205 26.26 1.99 -6.06
N GLY A 206 26.27 1.35 -7.23
CA GLY A 206 25.22 1.56 -8.25
C GLY A 206 23.83 1.15 -7.75
N ARG A 207 23.71 -0.02 -7.11
CA ARG A 207 22.42 -0.44 -6.52
C ARG A 207 21.98 0.46 -5.37
N ARG A 208 22.92 0.89 -4.53
CA ARG A 208 22.61 1.83 -3.43
C ARG A 208 22.08 3.15 -3.96
N VAL A 209 22.69 3.71 -5.00
CA VAL A 209 22.22 4.94 -5.66
C VAL A 209 20.84 4.72 -6.27
N GLY A 210 20.61 3.60 -6.96
CA GLY A 210 19.28 3.27 -7.49
C GLY A 210 18.20 3.17 -6.40
N LEU A 211 18.52 2.57 -5.25
CA LEU A 211 17.61 2.46 -4.12
C LEU A 211 17.37 3.81 -3.43
N ALA A 212 18.39 4.68 -3.35
CA ALA A 212 18.23 6.05 -2.88
C ALA A 212 17.34 6.87 -3.83
N ALA A 213 17.52 6.73 -5.15
CA ALA A 213 16.68 7.39 -6.14
C ALA A 213 15.22 6.93 -6.04
N LEU A 214 14.97 5.62 -5.93
CA LEU A 214 13.61 5.10 -5.71
C LEU A 214 13.01 5.56 -4.38
N ALA A 215 13.80 5.63 -3.30
CA ALA A 215 13.34 6.16 -2.03
C ALA A 215 12.96 7.64 -2.14
N LEU A 216 13.75 8.44 -2.86
CA LEU A 216 13.43 9.84 -3.12
C LEU A 216 12.14 9.98 -3.95
N ILE A 217 11.99 9.20 -5.03
CA ILE A 217 10.78 9.19 -5.85
C ILE A 217 9.56 8.81 -5.00
N ALA A 218 9.63 7.73 -4.21
CA ALA A 218 8.54 7.31 -3.34
C ALA A 218 8.22 8.36 -2.26
N MET A 219 9.22 9.08 -1.75
CA MET A 219 9.02 10.20 -0.83
C MET A 219 8.33 11.38 -1.51
N VAL A 220 8.73 11.77 -2.72
CA VAL A 220 8.06 12.84 -3.49
C VAL A 220 6.62 12.46 -3.79
N ILE A 221 6.36 11.20 -4.14
CA ILE A 221 5.01 10.68 -4.35
C ILE A 221 4.18 10.78 -3.06
N ALA A 222 4.74 10.42 -1.91
CA ALA A 222 4.02 10.50 -0.62
C ALA A 222 3.74 11.94 -0.18
N ALA A 223 4.76 12.80 -0.25
CA ALA A 223 4.66 14.22 0.08
C ALA A 223 3.74 14.97 -0.89
N GLY A 224 3.74 14.54 -2.15
CA GLY A 224 2.98 15.13 -3.24
C GLY A 224 1.52 14.69 -3.33
N SER A 225 1.09 13.70 -2.54
CA SER A 225 -0.28 13.18 -2.58
C SER A 225 -1.16 13.74 -1.48
N ARG A 226 -0.75 13.60 -0.21
CA ARG A 226 -1.52 13.96 0.98
C ARG A 226 -0.58 14.24 2.16
N ALA A 227 -1.00 15.08 3.10
CA ALA A 227 -0.21 15.37 4.30
C ALA A 227 -0.01 14.12 5.16
N ASP A 228 -1.07 13.33 5.39
CA ASP A 228 -0.99 12.08 6.15
C ASP A 228 -0.04 11.06 5.51
N SER A 229 0.00 10.99 4.17
CA SER A 229 0.92 10.14 3.42
C SER A 229 2.39 10.54 3.62
N ALA A 230 2.69 11.84 3.71
CA ALA A 230 4.01 12.34 4.08
C ALA A 230 4.39 11.89 5.51
N ALA A 231 3.46 11.97 6.47
CA ALA A 231 3.69 11.52 7.84
C ALA A 231 3.94 10.00 7.91
N TYR A 232 3.17 9.19 7.18
CA TYR A 232 3.39 7.74 7.10
C TYR A 232 4.73 7.39 6.45
N ALA A 233 5.16 8.14 5.44
CA ALA A 233 6.48 8.00 4.84
C ALA A 233 7.61 8.28 5.86
N ALA A 234 7.47 9.34 6.67
CA ALA A 234 8.41 9.64 7.75
C ALA A 234 8.48 8.50 8.77
N VAL A 235 7.32 8.00 9.24
CA VAL A 235 7.25 6.84 10.12
C VAL A 235 7.98 5.65 9.50
N ALA A 236 7.70 5.33 8.24
CA ALA A 236 8.31 4.20 7.55
C ALA A 236 9.85 4.30 7.50
N ILE A 237 10.39 5.51 7.26
CA ILE A 237 11.82 5.78 7.29
C ILE A 237 12.41 5.63 8.70
N VAL A 238 11.75 6.19 9.71
CA VAL A 238 12.17 6.10 11.12
C VAL A 238 12.21 4.65 11.59
N LEU A 239 11.21 3.83 11.23
CA LEU A 239 11.19 2.41 11.54
C LEU A 239 12.40 1.68 10.94
N VAL A 240 12.75 1.97 9.69
CA VAL A 240 13.96 1.40 9.07
C VAL A 240 15.24 1.87 9.81
N GLY A 241 15.28 3.12 10.24
CA GLY A 241 16.32 3.67 11.11
C GLY A 241 16.48 2.85 12.40
N ILE A 242 15.39 2.60 13.12
CA ILE A 242 15.36 1.76 14.34
C ILE A 242 15.87 0.35 14.04
N LEU A 243 15.38 -0.27 12.96
CA LEU A 243 15.76 -1.62 12.56
C LEU A 243 17.26 -1.73 12.24
N LYS A 244 17.85 -0.71 11.59
CA LYS A 244 19.24 -0.73 11.11
C LYS A 244 20.23 0.03 11.99
N ALA A 245 19.79 0.66 13.07
CA ALA A 245 20.62 1.47 13.97
C ALA A 245 21.91 0.76 14.39
N ARG A 246 23.07 1.34 14.11
CA ARG A 246 24.37 0.85 14.60
C ARG A 246 25.23 2.02 15.02
N PRO A 247 25.98 1.94 16.13
CA PRO A 247 26.87 3.00 16.57
C PRO A 247 28.17 2.99 15.76
N THR A 248 28.07 3.18 14.44
CA THR A 248 29.23 3.21 13.54
C THR A 248 29.19 4.47 12.68
N ARG A 249 30.36 5.06 12.41
CA ARG A 249 30.48 6.25 11.54
C ARG A 249 29.85 6.01 10.16
N ALA A 250 30.03 4.81 9.61
CA ALA A 250 29.45 4.43 8.33
C ALA A 250 27.91 4.42 8.36
N PHE A 251 27.28 4.02 9.48
CA PHE A 251 25.84 4.10 9.63
C PHE A 251 25.38 5.56 9.74
N LEU A 252 26.04 6.37 10.57
CA LEU A 252 25.70 7.78 10.76
C LEU A 252 25.77 8.57 9.46
N VAL A 253 26.85 8.41 8.68
CA VAL A 253 26.99 9.05 7.36
C VAL A 253 25.89 8.59 6.41
N ARG A 254 25.54 7.30 6.40
CA ARG A 254 24.45 6.80 5.55
C ARG A 254 23.08 7.29 6.00
N ALA A 255 22.88 7.54 7.30
CA ALA A 255 21.64 8.01 7.88
C ALA A 255 21.30 9.46 7.53
N ILE A 256 22.28 10.27 7.07
CA ILE A 256 22.03 11.64 6.59
C ILE A 256 20.94 11.67 5.51
N PHE A 257 21.01 10.78 4.52
CA PHE A 257 20.02 10.74 3.44
C PHE A 257 18.59 10.46 3.94
N PRO A 258 18.33 9.40 4.71
CA PRO A 258 17.01 9.18 5.31
C PRO A 258 16.55 10.31 6.25
N VAL A 259 17.45 10.95 7.01
CA VAL A 259 17.12 12.11 7.86
C VAL A 259 16.66 13.29 7.01
N ILE A 260 17.31 13.55 5.86
CA ILE A 260 16.86 14.57 4.92
C ILE A 260 15.46 14.24 4.39
N LEU A 261 15.18 12.98 4.05
CA LEU A 261 13.83 12.57 3.60
C LEU A 261 12.77 12.79 4.70
N VAL A 262 13.09 12.51 5.96
CA VAL A 262 12.22 12.82 7.10
C VAL A 262 12.01 14.34 7.24
N GLY A 263 13.04 15.15 7.01
CA GLY A 263 12.93 16.61 6.97
C GLY A 263 12.00 17.09 5.86
N ILE A 264 12.09 16.52 4.65
CA ILE A 264 11.18 16.81 3.52
C ILE A 264 9.74 16.44 3.89
N ALA A 265 9.53 15.26 4.48
CA ALA A 265 8.23 14.83 4.94
C ALA A 265 7.63 15.78 5.99
N GLY A 266 8.44 16.20 6.97
CA GLY A 266 8.04 17.16 7.99
C GLY A 266 7.70 18.53 7.42
N ALA A 267 8.54 19.07 6.53
CA ALA A 267 8.27 20.34 5.84
C ALA A 267 6.95 20.27 5.05
N SER A 268 6.78 19.22 4.25
CA SER A 268 5.55 18.99 3.47
C SER A 268 4.30 18.86 4.33
N TYR A 269 4.40 18.20 5.49
CA TYR A 269 3.30 18.04 6.43
C TYR A 269 2.90 19.41 7.04
N LEU A 270 3.90 20.19 7.49
CA LEU A 270 3.67 21.49 8.12
C LEU A 270 3.13 22.55 7.16
N THR A 271 3.46 22.47 5.87
CA THR A 271 2.96 23.40 4.84
C THR A 271 1.56 23.07 4.33
N SER A 272 1.06 21.85 4.58
CA SER A 272 -0.26 21.45 4.10
C SER A 272 -1.36 21.82 5.12
N SER A 273 -2.31 22.65 4.68
CA SER A 273 -3.45 23.08 5.49
C SER A 273 -4.46 21.95 5.76
N GLN A 274 -4.38 20.82 5.04
CA GLN A 274 -5.11 19.57 5.34
C GLN A 274 -4.94 19.12 6.80
N THR A 275 -3.78 19.40 7.41
CA THR A 275 -3.51 19.03 8.80
C THR A 275 -4.48 19.66 9.81
N ARG A 276 -5.15 20.77 9.44
CA ARG A 276 -6.09 21.50 10.30
C ARG A 276 -7.54 21.04 10.17
N ALA A 277 -7.89 20.30 9.12
CA ALA A 277 -9.24 19.82 8.89
C ALA A 277 -9.19 18.39 8.32
N VAL A 278 -9.69 17.42 9.09
CA VAL A 278 -9.88 16.03 8.63
C VAL A 278 -10.91 15.96 7.48
N ASN A 279 -11.67 17.05 7.27
CA ASN A 279 -12.88 17.07 6.46
C ASN A 279 -12.94 18.24 5.46
N LEU A 280 -11.90 18.45 4.63
CA LEU A 280 -11.99 19.43 3.53
C LEU A 280 -12.82 18.91 2.34
N GLY A 281 -13.49 17.76 2.46
CA GLY A 281 -14.32 17.29 1.37
C GLY A 281 -15.33 16.19 1.66
N GLY A 282 -15.67 15.91 2.92
CA GLY A 282 -16.68 14.92 3.25
C GLY A 282 -18.08 15.53 3.35
N GLU A 283 -19.02 15.02 2.57
CA GLU A 283 -20.44 15.07 2.93
C GLU A 283 -20.61 14.70 4.42
N ASN A 284 -21.56 15.33 5.11
CA ASN A 284 -22.07 14.80 6.36
C ASN A 284 -22.62 13.41 6.07
N ILE A 285 -21.80 12.37 6.24
CA ILE A 285 -22.24 10.99 6.16
C ILE A 285 -23.19 10.81 7.35
N SER A 286 -24.46 11.07 7.10
CA SER A 286 -25.62 10.80 7.94
C SER A 286 -25.80 9.29 8.02
N SER A 287 -24.82 8.62 8.65
CA SER A 287 -24.88 7.20 8.89
C SER A 287 -25.86 6.96 10.07
N PRO A 288 -26.69 5.92 10.05
CA PRO A 288 -27.71 5.66 11.07
C PRO A 288 -27.13 5.14 12.40
N ILE A 289 -25.84 5.38 12.67
CA ILE A 289 -25.12 4.88 13.84
C ILE A 289 -25.48 5.73 15.07
N GLY A 290 -26.73 5.62 15.52
CA GLY A 290 -27.21 6.17 16.78
C GLY A 290 -27.00 7.67 16.98
N SER A 291 -27.43 8.18 18.12
CA SER A 291 -26.97 9.48 18.60
C SER A 291 -25.50 9.34 19.04
N VAL A 292 -24.67 10.30 18.63
CA VAL A 292 -23.29 10.40 19.18
C VAL A 292 -23.42 10.59 20.70
N PRO A 293 -22.77 9.76 21.53
CA PRO A 293 -22.83 9.92 22.97
C PRO A 293 -22.35 11.31 23.40
N THR A 294 -23.06 11.94 24.32
CA THR A 294 -22.69 13.25 24.87
C THR A 294 -21.51 13.16 25.85
N SER A 295 -21.34 12.00 26.51
CA SER A 295 -20.22 11.73 27.41
C SER A 295 -18.96 11.33 26.65
N TRP A 296 -17.83 11.97 26.99
CA TRP A 296 -16.53 11.67 26.41
C TRP A 296 -16.06 10.23 26.69
N THR A 297 -16.42 9.66 27.84
CA THR A 297 -16.08 8.27 28.19
C THR A 297 -16.84 7.27 27.33
N ASP A 298 -18.11 7.55 27.08
CA ASP A 298 -18.97 6.67 26.28
C ASP A 298 -18.56 6.73 24.81
N LEU A 299 -18.21 7.92 24.32
CA LEU A 299 -17.65 8.09 22.98
C LEU A 299 -16.33 7.31 22.82
N LEU A 300 -15.42 7.43 23.79
CA LEU A 300 -14.15 6.71 23.79
C LEU A 300 -14.38 5.20 23.78
N TRP A 301 -15.25 4.69 24.65
CA TRP A 301 -15.55 3.27 24.75
C TRP A 301 -16.18 2.71 23.47
N ASN A 302 -17.16 3.42 22.91
CA ASN A 302 -17.80 3.05 21.64
C ASN A 302 -16.78 3.00 20.50
N ASN A 303 -15.94 4.03 20.38
CA ASN A 303 -14.92 4.08 19.33
C ASN A 303 -13.83 3.01 19.52
N LEU A 304 -13.44 2.72 20.76
CA LEU A 304 -12.43 1.71 21.05
C LEU A 304 -12.88 0.29 20.66
N ILE A 305 -14.10 -0.10 21.02
CA ILE A 305 -14.65 -1.43 20.70
C ILE A 305 -14.87 -1.58 19.19
N ARG A 306 -15.28 -0.50 18.51
CA ARG A 306 -15.58 -0.51 17.08
C ARG A 306 -14.36 -0.28 16.20
N LEU A 307 -13.21 0.05 16.78
CA LEU A 307 -12.00 0.32 16.03
C LEU A 307 -11.58 -0.80 15.04
N PRO A 308 -11.73 -2.10 15.38
CA PRO A 308 -11.45 -3.18 14.44
C PRO A 308 -12.26 -3.10 13.13
N ASP A 309 -13.43 -2.45 13.13
CA ASP A 309 -14.22 -2.20 11.91
C ASP A 309 -13.39 -1.41 10.89
N LEU A 310 -12.63 -0.39 11.33
CA LEU A 310 -11.78 0.39 10.43
C LEU A 310 -10.64 -0.44 9.82
N TRP A 311 -10.07 -1.37 10.59
CA TRP A 311 -9.00 -2.23 10.10
C TRP A 311 -9.53 -3.29 9.13
N ALA A 312 -10.64 -3.95 9.49
CA ALA A 312 -11.31 -4.93 8.64
C ALA A 312 -11.87 -4.28 7.37
N GLY A 313 -12.34 -3.02 7.46
CA GLY A 313 -12.82 -2.25 6.32
C GLY A 313 -11.75 -2.00 5.26
N ALA A 314 -10.46 -1.95 5.64
CA ALA A 314 -9.37 -1.87 4.66
C ALA A 314 -9.28 -3.12 3.77
N PHE A 315 -9.85 -4.24 4.23
CA PHE A 315 -9.95 -5.50 3.50
C PHE A 315 -11.35 -5.73 2.90
N GLY A 316 -12.24 -4.73 2.93
CA GLY A 316 -13.59 -4.79 2.37
C GLY A 316 -14.67 -5.16 3.38
N ALA A 317 -14.40 -5.29 4.67
CA ALA A 317 -15.48 -5.49 5.64
C ALA A 317 -16.44 -4.28 5.65
N PRO A 318 -17.76 -4.47 5.75
CA PRO A 318 -18.68 -3.35 5.86
C PRO A 318 -18.42 -2.55 7.14
N VAL A 319 -18.15 -1.27 7.00
CA VAL A 319 -18.09 -0.30 8.11
C VAL A 319 -19.37 0.51 8.04
N ALA A 320 -20.20 0.43 9.10
CA ALA A 320 -21.52 1.08 9.12
C ALA A 320 -22.43 0.70 7.93
N GLY A 321 -22.40 -0.58 7.54
CA GLY A 321 -23.20 -1.10 6.42
C GLY A 321 -22.61 -0.81 5.03
N ARG A 322 -21.42 -0.22 4.92
CA ARG A 322 -20.77 0.14 3.65
C ARG A 322 -19.35 -0.41 3.58
N SER A 323 -19.01 -1.18 2.55
CA SER A 323 -17.68 -1.80 2.41
C SER A 323 -16.76 -1.10 1.41
N LEU A 324 -17.33 -0.49 0.38
CA LEU A 324 -16.64 0.26 -0.67
C LEU A 324 -17.20 1.68 -0.78
N TRP A 325 -16.45 2.54 -1.46
CA TRP A 325 -16.92 3.88 -1.79
C TRP A 325 -18.21 3.80 -2.63
N LEU A 326 -19.19 4.66 -2.30
CA LEU A 326 -20.53 4.76 -2.91
C LEU A 326 -21.49 3.57 -2.64
N GLY A 327 -21.35 2.86 -1.52
CA GLY A 327 -22.44 2.00 -1.00
C GLY A 327 -22.43 0.54 -1.48
N THR A 328 -21.34 0.06 -2.09
CA THR A 328 -21.21 -1.37 -2.41
C THR A 328 -20.78 -2.16 -1.19
N ALA A 329 -21.59 -3.10 -0.73
CA ALA A 329 -21.19 -4.06 0.30
C ALA A 329 -20.39 -5.20 -0.35
N VAL A 330 -19.23 -5.51 0.22
CA VAL A 330 -18.40 -6.63 -0.24
C VAL A 330 -18.89 -7.88 0.48
N PRO A 331 -19.23 -8.96 -0.25
CA PRO A 331 -19.60 -10.22 0.35
C PRO A 331 -18.57 -10.74 1.38
N GLY A 332 -19.07 -11.33 2.47
CA GLY A 332 -18.25 -11.94 3.53
C GLY A 332 -17.22 -12.95 3.05
N MET A 333 -17.58 -13.71 2.01
CA MET A 333 -16.70 -14.69 1.36
C MET A 333 -15.43 -14.09 0.75
N ILE A 334 -15.34 -12.77 0.61
CA ILE A 334 -14.19 -12.07 0.02
C ILE A 334 -13.31 -11.45 1.09
N TRP A 335 -13.87 -10.54 1.89
CA TRP A 335 -13.07 -9.76 2.85
C TRP A 335 -12.54 -10.64 3.99
N PHE A 336 -13.28 -11.68 4.38
CA PHE A 336 -12.87 -12.54 5.48
C PHE A 336 -11.63 -13.40 5.16
N PRO A 337 -11.55 -14.14 4.03
CA PRO A 337 -10.32 -14.86 3.67
C PRO A 337 -9.10 -13.95 3.47
N VAL A 338 -9.29 -12.75 2.90
CA VAL A 338 -8.21 -11.78 2.72
C VAL A 338 -7.70 -11.28 4.07
N LEU A 339 -8.60 -10.92 4.99
CA LEU A 339 -8.23 -10.52 6.36
C LEU A 339 -7.51 -11.65 7.11
N LEU A 340 -7.94 -12.90 6.95
CA LEU A 340 -7.26 -14.07 7.51
C LEU A 340 -5.86 -14.27 6.90
N ALA A 341 -5.69 -14.07 5.59
CA ALA A 341 -4.39 -14.14 4.93
C ALA A 341 -3.43 -13.06 5.48
N PHE A 342 -3.92 -11.82 5.63
CA PHE A 342 -3.17 -10.73 6.27
C PHE A 342 -2.78 -11.08 7.70
N GLY A 343 -3.74 -11.48 8.54
CA GLY A 343 -3.50 -11.85 9.94
C GLY A 343 -2.52 -13.02 10.07
N GLY A 344 -2.64 -14.03 9.20
CA GLY A 344 -1.73 -15.17 9.12
C GLY A 344 -0.30 -14.77 8.76
N VAL A 345 -0.12 -13.82 7.83
CA VAL A 345 1.18 -13.25 7.48
C VAL A 345 1.80 -12.50 8.65
N VAL A 346 1.03 -11.65 9.33
CA VAL A 346 1.49 -10.90 10.51
C VAL A 346 1.90 -11.88 11.62
N PHE A 347 1.04 -12.84 11.95
CA PHE A 347 1.28 -13.82 13.00
C PHE A 347 2.50 -14.71 12.72
N LEU A 348 2.66 -15.18 11.48
CA LEU A 348 3.87 -15.89 11.05
C LEU A 348 5.12 -15.04 11.26
N GLY A 349 5.02 -13.75 10.94
CA GLY A 349 6.05 -12.76 11.17
C GLY A 349 6.57 -12.72 12.61
N LEU A 350 5.67 -12.84 13.58
CA LEU A 350 6.00 -12.79 15.01
C LEU A 350 6.89 -13.95 15.48
N ARG A 351 7.00 -15.05 14.72
CA ARG A 351 7.91 -16.18 15.06
C ARG A 351 9.38 -15.78 15.11
N ARG A 352 9.77 -14.70 14.43
CA ARG A 352 11.13 -14.17 14.42
C ARG A 352 11.10 -12.73 14.92
N LEU A 353 11.02 -12.55 16.24
CA LEU A 353 10.93 -11.25 16.87
C LEU A 353 12.27 -10.85 17.49
N SER A 354 12.96 -9.91 16.85
CA SER A 354 14.04 -9.15 17.50
C SER A 354 13.45 -7.94 18.23
N LEU A 355 14.10 -7.46 19.30
CA LEU A 355 13.67 -6.28 20.07
C LEU A 355 13.29 -5.09 19.18
N ARG A 356 14.13 -4.75 18.19
CA ARG A 356 13.91 -3.62 17.27
C ARG A 356 12.68 -3.80 16.37
N LYS A 357 12.44 -5.03 15.93
CA LYS A 357 11.25 -5.40 15.17
C LYS A 357 10.01 -5.35 16.05
N GLY A 358 10.08 -5.88 17.27
CA GLY A 358 9.01 -5.78 18.26
C GLY A 358 8.62 -4.33 18.54
N LEU A 359 9.60 -3.46 18.79
CA LEU A 359 9.37 -2.02 18.94
C LEU A 359 8.74 -1.39 17.69
N SER A 360 9.21 -1.75 16.49
CA SER A 360 8.64 -1.23 15.24
C SER A 360 7.19 -1.64 15.04
N ILE A 361 6.86 -2.90 15.33
CA ILE A 361 5.48 -3.42 15.29
C ILE A 361 4.62 -2.73 16.36
N ALA A 362 5.13 -2.55 17.58
CA ALA A 362 4.42 -1.86 18.64
C ALA A 362 4.09 -0.40 18.27
N ILE A 363 5.03 0.31 17.62
CA ILE A 363 4.77 1.66 17.09
C ILE A 363 3.66 1.62 16.04
N LEU A 364 3.71 0.71 15.06
CA LEU A 364 2.69 0.60 14.02
C LEU A 364 1.31 0.27 14.59
N VAL A 365 1.22 -0.71 15.50
CA VAL A 365 -0.03 -1.07 16.18
C VAL A 365 -0.53 0.09 17.05
N GLY A 366 0.36 0.78 17.76
CA GLY A 366 0.04 1.99 18.50
C GLY A 366 -0.55 3.08 17.61
N LEU A 367 0.01 3.30 16.42
CA LEU A 367 -0.54 4.27 15.45
C LEU A 367 -1.90 3.84 14.89
N LEU A 368 -2.13 2.54 14.65
CA LEU A 368 -3.42 2.00 14.23
C LEU A 368 -4.53 2.19 15.27
N VAL A 369 -4.15 2.38 16.54
CA VAL A 369 -5.07 2.66 17.66
C VAL A 369 -5.20 4.14 17.94
N LEU A 370 -4.08 4.82 18.20
CA LEU A 370 -4.07 6.19 18.69
C LEU A 370 -4.50 7.20 17.63
N LEU A 371 -4.06 7.08 16.37
CA LEU A 371 -4.41 8.05 15.33
C LEU A 371 -5.92 8.14 15.06
N PRO A 372 -6.63 7.04 14.76
CA PRO A 372 -8.06 7.13 14.52
C PRO A 372 -8.83 7.56 15.77
N LEU A 373 -8.44 7.10 16.96
CA LEU A 373 -9.05 7.57 18.20
C LEU A 373 -8.87 9.07 18.39
N LEU A 374 -7.67 9.62 18.14
CA LEU A 374 -7.43 11.07 18.23
C LEU A 374 -8.34 11.85 17.27
N TRP A 375 -8.49 11.41 16.03
CA TRP A 375 -9.40 12.06 15.07
C TRP A 375 -10.87 11.96 15.50
N LEU A 376 -11.32 10.76 15.85
CA LEU A 376 -12.70 10.49 16.25
C LEU A 376 -13.10 11.26 17.51
N MET A 377 -12.21 11.33 18.50
CA MET A 377 -12.45 12.05 19.76
C MET A 377 -12.36 13.56 19.59
N ARG A 378 -11.44 14.07 18.76
CA ARG A 378 -11.33 15.52 18.49
C ARG A 378 -12.56 16.03 17.76
N ASP A 379 -13.01 15.29 16.75
CA ASP A 379 -14.09 15.72 15.86
C ASP A 379 -15.48 15.26 16.37
N HIS A 380 -15.55 14.61 17.54
CA HIS A 380 -16.78 14.14 18.20
C HIS A 380 -17.64 13.25 17.29
N ILE A 381 -17.02 12.26 16.67
CA ILE A 381 -17.65 11.35 15.70
C ILE A 381 -17.40 9.89 16.07
N LEU A 382 -18.25 9.01 15.54
CA LEU A 382 -18.16 7.57 15.70
C LEU A 382 -17.41 6.89 14.56
N VAL A 383 -16.83 5.72 14.85
CA VAL A 383 -16.29 4.81 13.83
C VAL A 383 -17.35 4.55 12.73
N GLY A 384 -16.96 4.79 11.48
CA GLY A 384 -17.81 4.61 10.31
C GLY A 384 -18.59 5.83 9.83
N GLN A 385 -18.36 7.01 10.45
CA GLN A 385 -18.85 8.28 9.94
C GLN A 385 -17.84 8.87 8.95
N GLN A 386 -16.93 9.74 9.39
CA GLN A 386 -16.02 10.48 8.50
C GLN A 386 -14.62 9.86 8.40
N VAL A 387 -14.17 9.16 9.45
CA VAL A 387 -12.90 8.43 9.43
C VAL A 387 -13.09 7.11 8.70
N GLN A 388 -12.34 6.93 7.62
CA GLN A 388 -12.43 5.76 6.75
C GLN A 388 -11.18 4.89 6.83
N SER A 389 -11.36 3.60 6.53
CA SER A 389 -10.29 2.59 6.52
C SER A 389 -9.10 2.98 5.63
N ARG A 390 -9.34 3.69 4.52
CA ARG A 390 -8.30 4.16 3.59
C ARG A 390 -7.23 5.02 4.25
N TYR A 391 -7.57 5.75 5.33
CA TYR A 391 -6.61 6.60 6.03
C TYR A 391 -5.59 5.78 6.84
N LEU A 392 -5.95 4.61 7.34
CA LEU A 392 -5.05 3.73 8.12
C LEU A 392 -4.35 2.68 7.25
N TYR A 393 -4.82 2.50 6.01
CA TYR A 393 -4.36 1.45 5.11
C TYR A 393 -2.84 1.46 4.84
N PRO A 394 -2.16 2.61 4.64
CA PRO A 394 -0.70 2.67 4.55
C PRO A 394 0.03 2.00 5.73
N ILE A 395 -0.48 2.16 6.95
CA ILE A 395 0.13 1.57 8.15
C ILE A 395 -0.03 0.04 8.13
N LEU A 396 -1.19 -0.49 7.69
CA LEU A 396 -1.42 -1.92 7.54
C LEU A 396 -0.46 -2.57 6.52
N ILE A 397 -0.21 -1.88 5.39
CA ILE A 397 0.78 -2.31 4.38
C ILE A 397 2.18 -2.42 4.99
N ILE A 398 2.62 -1.36 5.69
CA ILE A 398 3.93 -1.35 6.35
C ILE A 398 4.00 -2.43 7.44
N LEU A 399 2.92 -2.63 8.20
CA LEU A 399 2.83 -3.67 9.24
C LEU A 399 3.01 -5.07 8.67
N ALA A 400 2.35 -5.43 7.57
CA ALA A 400 2.56 -6.73 6.91
C ALA A 400 4.04 -6.91 6.50
N GLY A 401 4.62 -5.88 5.88
CA GLY A 401 6.01 -5.89 5.41
C GLY A 401 7.04 -6.02 6.54
N VAL A 402 6.91 -5.20 7.59
CA VAL A 402 7.78 -5.19 8.76
C VAL A 402 7.64 -6.50 9.54
N SER A 403 6.43 -7.07 9.61
CA SER A 403 6.19 -8.37 10.24
C SER A 403 6.97 -9.50 9.56
N LEU A 404 7.15 -9.46 8.24
CA LEU A 404 7.95 -10.45 7.51
C LEU A 404 9.47 -10.23 7.60
N LEU A 405 9.94 -9.16 8.24
CA LEU A 405 11.38 -8.95 8.47
C LEU A 405 11.96 -10.04 9.39
N GLY A 406 13.14 -10.55 9.03
CA GLY A 406 13.83 -11.63 9.75
C GLY A 406 13.94 -12.89 8.91
N PHE A 407 13.03 -13.09 7.95
CA PHE A 407 13.17 -14.11 6.92
C PHE A 407 14.04 -13.58 5.77
N ARG A 408 15.00 -14.39 5.32
CA ARG A 408 16.02 -14.02 4.32
C ARG A 408 15.88 -14.78 2.99
N ARG A 409 14.70 -15.31 2.71
CA ARG A 409 14.40 -16.12 1.51
C ARG A 409 13.24 -15.48 0.74
N ALA A 410 13.13 -15.78 -0.56
CA ALA A 410 12.06 -15.25 -1.41
C ALA A 410 10.65 -15.66 -0.99
N ASN A 411 10.51 -16.78 -0.26
CA ASN A 411 9.23 -17.18 0.34
C ASN A 411 8.90 -16.39 1.62
N ALA A 412 9.77 -15.49 2.10
CA ALA A 412 9.59 -14.75 3.34
C ALA A 412 9.22 -15.63 4.56
N GLY A 413 9.70 -16.89 4.61
CA GLY A 413 9.38 -17.83 5.70
C GLY A 413 8.04 -18.58 5.54
N LEU A 414 7.26 -18.28 4.50
CA LEU A 414 6.02 -18.99 4.18
C LEU A 414 6.33 -20.40 3.66
N ARG A 415 5.58 -21.39 4.18
CA ARG A 415 5.54 -22.74 3.59
C ARG A 415 4.77 -22.70 2.28
N ARG A 416 4.91 -23.74 1.45
CA ARG A 416 4.20 -23.84 0.16
C ARG A 416 2.70 -23.62 0.30
N VAL A 417 2.08 -24.27 1.28
CA VAL A 417 0.65 -24.11 1.57
C VAL A 417 0.30 -22.66 1.93
N HIS A 418 1.08 -22.00 2.79
CA HIS A 418 0.82 -20.60 3.16
C HIS A 418 0.94 -19.64 1.96
N MET A 419 1.93 -19.86 1.09
CA MET A 419 2.07 -19.07 -0.15
C MET A 419 0.87 -19.23 -1.07
N ILE A 420 0.41 -20.48 -1.26
CA ILE A 420 -0.78 -20.78 -2.06
C ILE A 420 -2.01 -20.13 -1.44
N LEU A 421 -2.22 -20.25 -0.12
CA LEU A 421 -3.37 -19.66 0.56
C LEU A 421 -3.41 -18.14 0.43
N VAL A 422 -2.28 -17.44 0.61
CA VAL A 422 -2.21 -15.98 0.42
C VAL A 422 -2.50 -15.61 -1.03
N ALA A 423 -1.91 -16.33 -1.99
CA ALA A 423 -2.11 -16.07 -3.41
C ALA A 423 -3.57 -16.35 -3.87
N VAL A 424 -4.18 -17.41 -3.37
CA VAL A 424 -5.59 -17.75 -3.63
C VAL A 424 -6.51 -16.74 -2.98
N ALA A 425 -6.29 -16.34 -1.73
CA ALA A 425 -7.10 -15.31 -1.07
C ALA A 425 -7.05 -13.97 -1.83
N ALA A 426 -5.85 -13.54 -2.26
CA ALA A 426 -5.70 -12.35 -3.08
C ALA A 426 -6.44 -12.50 -4.43
N LEU A 427 -6.27 -13.63 -5.13
CA LEU A 427 -6.92 -13.87 -6.42
C LEU A 427 -8.45 -13.91 -6.30
N LEU A 428 -8.99 -14.65 -5.33
CA LEU A 428 -10.44 -14.72 -5.07
C LEU A 428 -11.00 -13.35 -4.72
N GLY A 429 -10.24 -12.55 -3.96
CA GLY A 429 -10.65 -11.18 -3.68
C GLY A 429 -10.68 -10.31 -4.93
N ASP A 430 -9.61 -10.33 -5.74
CA ASP A 430 -9.48 -9.52 -6.95
C ASP A 430 -10.59 -9.85 -7.96
N LEU A 431 -10.76 -11.14 -8.28
CA LEU A 431 -11.75 -11.57 -9.27
C LEU A 431 -13.17 -11.18 -8.84
N THR A 432 -13.49 -11.35 -7.56
CA THR A 432 -14.87 -11.15 -7.08
C THR A 432 -15.15 -9.67 -6.90
N ILE A 433 -14.20 -8.90 -6.36
CA ILE A 433 -14.42 -7.46 -6.18
C ILE A 433 -14.47 -6.72 -7.51
N GLN A 434 -13.66 -7.12 -8.49
CA GLN A 434 -13.72 -6.55 -9.83
C GLN A 434 -15.06 -6.86 -10.49
N TRP A 435 -15.53 -8.11 -10.38
CA TRP A 435 -16.83 -8.52 -10.91
C TRP A 435 -17.98 -7.73 -10.29
N VAL A 436 -17.99 -7.58 -8.95
CA VAL A 436 -19.01 -6.79 -8.24
C VAL A 436 -18.96 -5.32 -8.65
N THR A 437 -17.75 -4.76 -8.83
CA THR A 437 -17.55 -3.37 -9.26
C THR A 437 -18.10 -3.14 -10.66
N LEU A 438 -17.76 -4.02 -11.60
CA LEU A 438 -18.29 -3.97 -12.97
C LEU A 438 -19.81 -4.08 -12.96
N ARG A 439 -20.37 -5.13 -12.35
CA ARG A 439 -21.82 -5.35 -12.27
C ARG A 439 -22.55 -4.12 -11.74
N ARG A 440 -22.08 -3.58 -10.61
CA ARG A 440 -22.69 -2.40 -9.99
C ARG A 440 -22.83 -1.25 -10.99
N PHE A 441 -21.79 -0.94 -11.74
CA PHE A 441 -21.82 0.22 -12.62
C PHE A 441 -22.42 -0.08 -13.98
N THR A 442 -22.34 -1.31 -14.48
CA THR A 442 -22.87 -1.67 -15.81
C THR A 442 -24.37 -1.91 -15.80
N THR A 443 -24.93 -2.47 -14.72
CA THR A 443 -26.35 -2.88 -14.64
C THR A 443 -27.05 -2.49 -13.35
N GLY A 444 -26.32 -2.13 -12.30
CA GLY A 444 -26.90 -2.09 -10.95
C GLY A 444 -26.87 -3.45 -10.25
N LEU A 445 -27.18 -3.45 -8.95
CA LEU A 445 -27.20 -4.66 -8.09
C LEU A 445 -28.59 -5.29 -7.91
N ASP A 446 -29.62 -4.74 -8.54
CA ASP A 446 -31.02 -5.19 -8.55
C ASP A 446 -31.24 -6.47 -9.40
N GLU A 447 -30.50 -6.65 -10.49
CA GLU A 447 -30.53 -7.87 -11.30
C GLU A 447 -29.36 -8.83 -11.02
N PHE A 448 -29.63 -10.09 -10.64
CA PHE A 448 -28.57 -11.10 -10.43
C PHE A 448 -28.31 -11.94 -11.70
N TRP A 449 -27.24 -11.62 -12.43
CA TRP A 449 -26.75 -12.44 -13.55
C TRP A 449 -25.22 -12.53 -13.57
N PRO A 450 -24.62 -13.72 -13.79
CA PRO A 450 -23.17 -13.87 -13.88
C PRO A 450 -22.52 -13.19 -15.09
N ASN A 451 -23.27 -13.07 -16.19
CA ASN A 451 -22.79 -12.48 -17.43
C ASN A 451 -22.87 -10.95 -17.39
N LEU A 452 -21.72 -10.29 -17.35
CA LEU A 452 -21.61 -8.83 -17.32
C LEU A 452 -21.96 -8.15 -18.65
N ASP A 453 -22.02 -8.90 -19.76
CA ASP A 453 -22.36 -8.35 -21.08
C ASP A 453 -23.88 -8.33 -21.34
N LYS A 454 -24.69 -8.82 -20.39
CA LYS A 454 -26.14 -8.84 -20.50
C LYS A 454 -26.71 -7.53 -19.94
N ASN A 455 -27.65 -6.93 -20.67
CA ASN A 455 -28.38 -5.72 -20.24
C ASN A 455 -27.47 -4.53 -19.87
N ILE A 456 -26.35 -4.33 -20.59
CA ILE A 456 -25.42 -3.23 -20.30
C ILE A 456 -26.14 -1.88 -20.41
N GLU A 457 -26.19 -1.13 -19.31
CA GLU A 457 -26.72 0.23 -19.23
C GLU A 457 -25.61 1.28 -19.32
N TRP A 458 -24.42 0.95 -18.83
CA TRP A 458 -23.23 1.81 -18.91
C TRP A 458 -21.99 1.04 -19.39
N TRP A 459 -21.28 1.63 -20.34
CA TRP A 459 -19.94 1.18 -20.75
C TRP A 459 -19.15 2.30 -21.45
N TRP A 460 -17.82 2.17 -21.47
CA TRP A 460 -16.91 3.11 -22.11
C TRP A 460 -16.97 3.15 -23.65
N GLY A 461 -17.76 2.26 -24.28
CA GLY A 461 -17.76 2.11 -25.74
C GLY A 461 -16.45 1.52 -26.30
N LEU A 462 -15.67 0.81 -25.47
CA LEU A 462 -14.44 0.14 -25.87
C LEU A 462 -14.75 -1.10 -26.74
N PRO A 463 -13.79 -1.54 -27.60
CA PRO A 463 -13.97 -2.74 -28.44
C PRO A 463 -14.04 -4.04 -27.62
N ILE A 464 -13.70 -3.99 -26.33
CA ILE A 464 -13.85 -5.10 -25.38
C ILE A 464 -15.03 -4.80 -24.45
N GLY A 465 -15.91 -5.78 -24.25
CA GLY A 465 -17.02 -5.69 -23.31
C GLY A 465 -16.59 -5.88 -21.84
N PRO A 466 -17.50 -5.62 -20.89
CA PRO A 466 -17.29 -5.87 -19.45
C PRO A 466 -16.81 -7.29 -19.13
N MET A 467 -17.42 -8.31 -19.73
CA MET A 467 -17.11 -9.71 -19.40
C MET A 467 -15.70 -10.11 -19.90
N PRO A 468 -15.29 -9.85 -21.16
CA PRO A 468 -13.90 -10.04 -21.58
C PRO A 468 -12.89 -9.24 -20.74
N LEU A 469 -13.20 -7.99 -20.38
CA LEU A 469 -12.31 -7.15 -19.55
C LEU A 469 -12.03 -7.81 -18.19
N TRP A 470 -13.08 -8.31 -17.53
CA TRP A 470 -12.99 -9.03 -16.26
C TRP A 470 -12.17 -10.32 -16.38
N ILE A 471 -12.40 -11.11 -17.44
CA ILE A 471 -11.64 -12.34 -17.69
C ILE A 471 -10.15 -12.03 -17.88
N ILE A 472 -9.82 -11.03 -18.71
CA ILE A 472 -8.43 -10.63 -18.98
C ILE A 472 -7.74 -10.13 -17.69
N GLY A 473 -8.43 -9.31 -16.91
CA GLY A 473 -7.94 -8.79 -15.62
C GLY A 473 -7.64 -9.94 -14.65
N THR A 474 -8.63 -10.81 -14.43
CA THR A 474 -8.54 -11.96 -13.53
C THR A 474 -7.43 -12.93 -13.94
N LEU A 475 -7.32 -13.28 -15.22
CA LEU A 475 -6.27 -14.19 -15.71
C LEU A 475 -4.87 -13.57 -15.56
N SER A 476 -4.75 -12.27 -15.78
CA SER A 476 -3.50 -11.54 -15.61
C SER A 476 -3.08 -11.48 -14.14
N PHE A 477 -4.01 -11.22 -13.22
CA PHE A 477 -3.73 -11.26 -11.78
C PHE A 477 -3.43 -12.67 -11.28
N ALA A 478 -4.15 -13.69 -11.77
CA ALA A 478 -3.86 -15.09 -11.50
C ALA A 478 -2.43 -15.48 -11.92
N PHE A 479 -1.96 -14.97 -13.07
CA PHE A 479 -0.58 -15.15 -13.51
C PHE A 479 0.42 -14.51 -12.54
N VAL A 480 0.15 -13.31 -12.01
CA VAL A 480 0.99 -12.66 -10.98
C VAL A 480 1.07 -13.52 -9.72
N CYS A 481 -0.07 -14.01 -9.23
CA CYS A 481 -0.15 -14.91 -8.07
C CYS A 481 0.64 -16.20 -8.30
N ALA A 482 0.46 -16.85 -9.46
CA ALA A 482 1.20 -18.05 -9.82
C ALA A 482 2.71 -17.78 -9.93
N ALA A 483 3.11 -16.68 -10.57
CA ALA A 483 4.51 -16.27 -10.68
C ALA A 483 5.15 -16.02 -9.31
N ALA A 484 4.43 -15.38 -8.37
CA ALA A 484 4.88 -15.17 -7.01
C ALA A 484 5.11 -16.48 -6.25
N VAL A 485 4.16 -17.43 -6.33
CA VAL A 485 4.29 -18.76 -5.71
C VAL A 485 5.46 -19.53 -6.32
N LEU A 486 5.60 -19.54 -7.65
CA LEU A 486 6.69 -20.22 -8.35
C LEU A 486 8.06 -19.62 -7.99
N TYR A 487 8.15 -18.29 -7.91
CA TYR A 487 9.35 -17.58 -7.50
C TYR A 487 9.73 -17.90 -6.04
N GLY A 488 8.77 -17.82 -5.13
CA GLY A 488 8.96 -18.14 -3.72
C GLY A 488 9.36 -19.61 -3.49
N TRP A 489 8.75 -20.54 -4.23
CA TRP A 489 9.05 -21.97 -4.12
C TRP A 489 10.46 -22.30 -4.62
N ARG A 490 10.82 -21.90 -5.84
CA ARG A 490 12.10 -22.29 -6.45
C ARG A 490 13.30 -21.66 -5.74
N ASP A 491 13.20 -20.41 -5.32
CA ASP A 491 14.28 -19.71 -4.63
C ASP A 491 14.33 -20.10 -3.13
N GLY A 492 13.22 -20.60 -2.56
CA GLY A 492 13.15 -21.13 -1.20
C GLY A 492 13.64 -22.57 -1.02
N ALA A 493 13.64 -23.38 -2.09
CA ALA A 493 14.07 -24.79 -2.09
C ALA A 493 15.60 -24.98 -2.17
N SER A 494 16.38 -23.91 -2.28
CA SER A 494 17.85 -24.00 -2.21
C SER A 494 18.29 -24.49 -0.82
N PRO A 495 19.00 -25.64 -0.68
CA PRO A 495 19.23 -26.34 0.60
C PRO A 495 20.17 -25.66 1.61
N ARG A 496 20.37 -24.34 1.57
CA ARG A 496 21.41 -23.68 2.37
C ARG A 496 20.84 -22.57 3.22
N GLY A 497 20.45 -22.90 4.44
CA GLY A 497 20.12 -21.90 5.45
C GLY A 497 19.53 -22.42 6.76
N ASP A 498 19.44 -23.73 6.97
CA ASP A 498 19.04 -24.31 8.27
C ASP A 498 20.24 -24.76 9.10
N ALA A 499 21.47 -24.42 8.69
CA ALA A 499 22.62 -24.49 9.58
C ALA A 499 22.48 -23.37 10.62
N CYS A 500 21.83 -23.72 11.72
CA CYS A 500 21.98 -23.10 13.02
C CYS A 500 23.49 -22.97 13.27
N LEU A 501 24.04 -21.75 13.24
CA LEU A 501 25.28 -21.52 13.97
C LEU A 501 24.86 -21.45 15.44
N PRO A 502 25.24 -22.42 16.28
CA PRO A 502 25.01 -22.29 17.71
C PRO A 502 25.73 -21.01 18.15
N GLU A 503 24.97 -20.17 18.84
CA GLU A 503 25.49 -19.07 19.62
C GLU A 503 26.52 -19.68 20.57
N THR A 504 27.81 -19.45 20.30
CA THR A 504 28.89 -19.83 21.23
C THR A 504 28.62 -19.10 22.53
N VAL A 505 28.01 -19.81 23.47
CA VAL A 505 27.98 -19.46 24.87
C VAL A 505 29.44 -19.35 25.29
N LEU A 506 29.84 -18.12 25.60
CA LEU A 506 31.15 -17.80 26.16
C LEU A 506 31.14 -18.35 27.59
N VAL A 507 31.51 -19.62 27.74
CA VAL A 507 31.79 -20.22 29.04
C VAL A 507 33.08 -19.57 29.54
N LEU A 508 32.95 -18.70 30.54
CA LEU A 508 34.08 -18.18 31.31
C LEU A 508 34.75 -19.37 32.01
N PRO A 509 36.09 -19.51 31.98
CA PRO A 509 36.75 -20.52 32.77
C PRO A 509 36.59 -20.18 34.25
N GLU A 510 36.05 -21.11 35.03
CA GLU A 510 36.16 -21.07 36.49
C GLU A 510 37.63 -21.01 36.88
N SER A 511 37.95 -20.02 37.70
CA SER A 511 39.21 -19.90 38.42
C SER A 511 39.32 -21.07 39.41
N SER A 512 40.13 -22.07 39.07
CA SER A 512 40.59 -23.05 40.06
C SER A 512 41.80 -22.51 40.80
N ASP A 513 41.75 -22.67 42.10
CA ASP A 513 42.63 -22.11 43.11
C ASP A 513 44.12 -22.36 42.91
N ALA A 514 44.88 -21.37 43.38
CA ALA A 514 46.31 -21.41 43.57
C ALA A 514 46.68 -22.35 44.73
N GLN A 515 47.66 -23.22 44.52
CA GLN A 515 48.58 -23.68 45.56
C GLN A 515 50.01 -23.85 45.00
N PRO A 516 51.04 -23.68 45.86
CA PRO A 516 52.31 -23.09 45.45
C PRO A 516 53.37 -24.13 45.05
N ALA A 517 54.34 -23.63 44.28
CA ALA A 517 55.53 -24.34 43.86
C ALA A 517 56.44 -24.68 45.05
N GLU A 518 56.73 -25.96 45.24
CA GLU A 518 57.89 -26.43 45.98
C GLU A 518 58.92 -26.99 44.99
N SER A 519 60.12 -26.44 45.11
CA SER A 519 61.34 -26.85 44.43
C SER A 519 61.79 -28.20 44.93
N ASP A 520 62.19 -29.10 44.03
CA ASP A 520 63.33 -29.96 44.33
C ASP A 520 64.11 -30.35 43.09
N ALA A 521 65.42 -30.30 43.28
CA ALA A 521 66.45 -30.37 42.28
C ALA A 521 66.94 -31.81 42.04
N GLU A 522 67.53 -31.99 40.85
CA GLU A 522 68.71 -32.81 40.58
C GLU A 522 68.68 -34.36 40.71
N ARG A 523 69.12 -34.96 39.58
CA ARG A 523 70.03 -36.13 39.44
C ARG A 523 69.49 -37.55 39.57
N ARG A 524 69.47 -38.26 38.43
CA ARG A 524 70.36 -39.38 38.01
C ARG A 524 69.71 -40.06 36.79
N ALA A 525 70.31 -39.99 35.60
CA ALA A 525 71.45 -40.78 35.09
C ALA A 525 71.05 -42.19 34.62
N ASP A 526 71.65 -42.54 33.48
CA ASP A 526 71.77 -43.84 32.81
C ASP A 526 70.56 -44.30 31.96
N SER A 527 70.65 -44.86 30.76
CA SER A 527 71.62 -45.03 29.68
C SER A 527 71.09 -46.25 28.88
N VAL A 528 71.00 -46.18 27.54
CA VAL A 528 71.29 -47.31 26.61
C VAL A 528 70.21 -48.44 26.59
N THR A 529 69.58 -48.90 25.49
CA THR A 529 70.13 -49.42 24.22
C THR A 529 69.00 -49.80 23.23
N HIS A 530 69.24 -49.54 21.93
CA HIS A 530 69.07 -50.40 20.73
C HIS A 530 67.74 -51.01 20.19
N ARG A 531 67.59 -50.74 18.87
CA ARG A 531 67.26 -51.60 17.69
C ARG A 531 65.81 -51.70 17.22
N GLY A 532 65.65 -51.43 15.91
CA GLY A 532 64.45 -51.62 15.10
C GLY A 532 64.46 -50.66 13.93
#